data_AF-A0A2V9RY54-F1
#
_entry.id   AF-A0A2V9RY54-F1
#
_cell.length_a   1.000
_cell.length_b   1.000
_cell.length_c   1.000
_cell.angle_alpha   90.00
_cell.angle_beta   90.00
_cell.angle_gamma   90.00
#
_symmetry.space_group_name_H-M   'P 1'
#
loop_
_entity.id
_entity.type
_entity.pdbx_description
1 polymer ?
#
loop_
_entity_poly.entity_id
_entity_poly.type
_entity_poly.pdbx_seq_one_letter_code
_entity_poly.pdbx_strand_id
1 'polypeptide(L)' 'MRGYAPIIALQLEYSLVERNIEREHVPAALEFGMGITPWSPLASGLLTGRYQSSGADL' A
#
# COMPACT_ATOMS: atom_id res chain seq x y z
N MET A 1 22.09 15.72 14.45
CA MET A 1 21.61 15.21 13.15
C MET A 1 22.33 15.95 12.04
N ARG A 2 22.79 15.26 10.97
CA ARG A 2 23.36 15.93 9.78
C ARG A 2 22.22 16.66 9.06
N GLY A 3 22.40 17.93 8.67
CA GLY A 3 21.36 18.81 8.12
C GLY A 3 20.88 18.45 6.71
N TYR A 4 20.52 17.19 6.48
CA TYR A 4 19.97 16.70 5.22
C TYR A 4 18.51 17.14 5.03
N ALA A 5 18.06 17.11 3.78
CA ALA A 5 16.65 17.28 3.47
C ALA A 5 15.81 16.19 4.17
N PRO A 6 14.58 16.53 4.63
CA PRO A 6 13.70 15.57 5.28
C PRO A 6 13.19 14.52 4.29
N ILE A 7 12.89 13.33 4.83
CA ILE A 7 12.09 12.34 4.10
C ILE A 7 10.63 12.84 4.08
N ILE A 8 10.02 12.89 2.90
CA ILE A 8 8.66 13.43 2.72
C ILE A 8 7.64 12.38 2.27
N ALA A 9 8.09 11.18 1.89
CA ALA A 9 7.20 10.14 1.39
C ALA A 9 7.72 8.72 1.65
N LEU A 10 6.80 7.79 1.84
CA LEU A 10 7.04 6.35 1.95
C LEU A 10 6.42 5.66 0.73
N GLN A 11 7.17 4.76 0.09
CA GLN A 11 6.68 3.95 -1.03
C GLN A 11 6.58 2.49 -0.56
N LEU A 12 5.35 2.01 -0.32
CA LEU A 12 5.08 0.75 0.41
C LEU A 12 3.97 -0.06 -0.27
N GLU A 13 3.91 -1.37 -0.01
CA GLU A 13 2.81 -2.20 -0.51
C GLU A 13 1.53 -1.78 0.19
N TYR A 14 0.48 -1.54 -0.59
CA TYR A 14 -0.83 -1.33 0.00
C TYR A 14 -1.93 -1.62 -0.99
N SER A 15 -2.86 -2.49 -0.61
CA SER A 15 -4.03 -2.85 -1.39
C SER A 15 -5.15 -3.32 -0.46
N LEU A 16 -6.33 -3.63 -1.01
CA LEU A 16 -7.43 -4.17 -0.19
C LEU A 16 -7.09 -5.52 0.48
N VAL A 17 -6.13 -6.26 -0.06
CA VAL A 17 -5.71 -7.58 0.45
C VAL A 17 -4.37 -7.57 1.19
N GLU A 18 -3.62 -6.46 1.13
CA GLU A 18 -2.36 -6.28 1.85
C GLU A 18 -2.38 -4.92 2.57
N ARG A 19 -2.49 -4.98 3.90
CA ARG A 19 -2.76 -3.83 4.78
C ARG A 19 -1.79 -3.72 5.96
N ASN A 20 -0.67 -4.42 5.93
CA ASN A 20 0.27 -4.49 7.06
C ASN A 20 0.84 -3.11 7.44
N ILE A 21 0.94 -2.18 6.49
CA ILE A 21 1.46 -0.83 6.71
C ILE A 21 0.62 -0.01 7.72
N GLU A 22 -0.64 -0.39 7.97
CA GLU A 22 -1.54 0.32 8.88
C GLU A 22 -1.10 0.26 10.35
N ARG A 23 -0.30 -0.74 10.72
CA ARG A 23 0.12 -0.96 12.12
C ARG A 23 1.18 0.06 12.58
N GLU A 24 2.11 0.40 11.69
CA GLU A 24 3.33 1.14 12.05
C GLU A 24 3.61 2.31 11.11
N HIS A 25 3.47 2.09 9.80
CA HIS A 25 3.88 3.08 8.80
C HIS A 25 2.85 4.18 8.62
N VAL A 26 1.55 3.87 8.65
CA VAL A 26 0.48 4.87 8.58
C VAL A 26 0.53 5.83 9.79
N PRO A 27 0.61 5.34 11.06
CA PRO A 27 0.81 6.21 12.20
C PRO A 27 2.08 7.07 12.10
N ALA A 28 3.21 6.48 11.68
CA ALA A 28 4.46 7.23 11.50
C ALA A 28 4.36 8.31 10.42
N ALA A 29 3.71 8.00 9.29
CA ALA A 29 3.50 8.96 8.22
C ALA A 29 2.66 10.16 8.69
N LEU A 30 1.62 9.91 9.48
CA LEU A 30 0.78 10.97 10.07
C LEU A 30 1.57 11.81 11.08
N GLU A 31 2.33 11.18 11.97
CA GLU A 31 3.12 11.87 13.00
C GLU A 31 4.18 12.81 12.39
N PHE A 32 4.85 12.36 11.33
CA PHE A 32 5.94 13.12 10.70
C PHE A 32 5.52 13.92 9.46
N GLY A 33 4.23 13.94 9.11
CA GLY A 33 3.71 14.67 7.95
C GLY A 33 4.22 14.13 6.60
N MET A 34 4.49 12.83 6.51
CA MET A 34 4.94 12.17 5.28
C MET A 34 3.75 11.69 4.43
N GLY A 35 3.90 11.71 3.11
CA GLY A 35 2.97 11.08 2.18
C GLY A 35 3.17 9.56 2.08
N ILE A 36 2.12 8.83 1.68
CA ILE A 36 2.21 7.40 1.34
C ILE A 36 1.93 7.24 -0.16
N THR A 37 2.82 6.53 -0.85
CA THR A 37 2.75 6.25 -2.29
C THR A 37 2.68 4.73 -2.48
N PRO A 38 1.48 4.15 -2.63
CA PRO A 38 1.34 2.70 -2.63
C PRO A 38 1.87 2.07 -3.91
N TRP A 39 2.64 0.99 -3.78
CA TRP A 39 2.91 0.06 -4.87
C TRP A 39 1.95 -1.14 -4.81
N SER A 40 1.66 -1.74 -5.96
CA SER A 40 0.67 -2.81 -6.13
C SER A 40 -0.74 -2.52 -5.56
N PRO A 41 -1.39 -1.38 -5.89
CA PRO A 41 -2.74 -1.08 -5.41
C PRO A 41 -3.79 -2.12 -5.83
N LEU A 42 -3.53 -2.86 -6.91
CA LEU A 42 -4.38 -3.95 -7.40
C LEU A 42 -3.81 -5.34 -7.09
N ALA A 43 -2.88 -5.46 -6.13
CA ALA A 43 -2.23 -6.71 -5.72
C ALA A 43 -1.71 -7.51 -6.94
N SER A 44 -0.82 -6.88 -7.72
CA SER A 44 -0.29 -7.46 -8.97
C SER A 44 -1.34 -7.90 -9.99
N GLY A 45 -2.53 -7.28 -9.95
CA GLY A 45 -3.65 -7.59 -10.83
C GLY A 45 -4.68 -8.55 -10.24
N LEU A 46 -4.45 -9.11 -9.04
CA LEU A 46 -5.41 -9.98 -8.36
C LEU A 46 -6.78 -9.28 -8.17
N LEU A 47 -6.75 -8.00 -7.78
CA LEU A 47 -7.95 -7.19 -7.56
C LEU A 47 -8.63 -6.70 -8.85
N THR A 48 -8.19 -7.13 -10.03
CA THR A 48 -8.85 -6.81 -11.31
C THR A 48 -10.07 -7.68 -11.59
N GLY A 49 -10.29 -8.75 -10.82
CA GLY A 49 -11.36 -9.72 -11.05
C GLY A 49 -11.07 -10.73 -12.17
N ARG A 50 -9.94 -10.62 -12.89
CA ARG A 50 -9.56 -11.53 -13.99
C ARG A 50 -9.31 -12.99 -13.58
N TYR A 51 -9.09 -13.24 -12.30
CA TYR A 51 -8.82 -14.58 -11.76
C TYR A 51 -10.04 -15.21 -11.07
N GLN A 52 -11.21 -14.58 -11.15
CA GLN A 52 -12.45 -15.22 -10.72
C GLN A 52 -12.72 -16.39 -11.67
N SER A 53 -12.74 -17.63 -11.16
CA SER A 53 -13.26 -18.74 -11.95
C SER A 53 -14.72 -18.46 -12.21
N SER A 54 -15.16 -18.55 -13.46
CA SER A 54 -16.57 -18.52 -13.84
C SER A 54 -17.30 -19.66 -13.12
N GLY A 55 -17.76 -19.41 -11.89
CA GLY A 55 -18.54 -20.33 -11.09
C GLY A 55 -20.00 -20.39 -11.57
N ALA A 56 -20.18 -20.64 -12.85
CA ALA A 56 -21.49 -20.81 -13.48
C ALA A 56 -21.36 -21.88 -14.57
N ASP A 57 -21.02 -23.11 -14.14
CA ASP A 57 -21.29 -24.36 -14.86
C ASP A 57 -21.15 -25.52 -13.85
N LEU A 58 -21.94 -25.50 -12.78
CA LEU A 58 -22.36 -26.65 -11.97
C LEU A 58 -23.73 -26.39 -11.36
#